data_AF-A0A3U6ZFV9-F1
#
_entry.id   AF-A0A3U6ZFV9-F1
#
_cell.length_a   1.000
_cell.length_b   1.000
_cell.length_c   1.000
_cell.angle_alpha   90.00
_cell.angle_beta   90.00
_cell.angle_gamma   90.00
#
_symmetry.space_group_name_H-M   'P 1'
#
loop_
_entity.id
_entity.type
_entity.pdbx_description
1 polymer ?
#
loop_
_entity_poly.entity_id
_entity_poly.type
_entity_poly.pdbx_seq_one_letter_code
_entity_poly.pdbx_strand_id
1 'polypeptide(L)'
;NVFAYYLSISCNHCEDPACTKVCPSGAMHKRDDGFVVVNEEVCIGCRYCHMACPYGAPQYNAAKGHMTKCDGCYDRVAEGKKPICVESCPLRALDFGPIDELRK
;
A
#
# COMPACT_ATOMS: atom_id res chain seq x y z
N ASN A 1 1.22 -34.97 9.67
CA ASN A 1 1.38 -34.14 8.46
C ASN A 1 1.39 -32.68 8.85
N VAL A 2 2.54 -32.00 8.73
CA VAL A 2 2.70 -30.56 9.00
C VAL A 2 3.22 -29.91 7.72
N PHE A 3 2.65 -28.77 7.32
CA PHE A 3 3.09 -27.97 6.18
C PHE A 3 3.20 -26.49 6.57
N ALA A 4 3.98 -25.73 5.80
CA ALA A 4 4.10 -24.29 5.92
C ALA A 4 4.27 -23.67 4.52
N TYR A 5 3.74 -22.45 4.33
CA TYR A 5 3.90 -21.65 3.12
C TYR A 5 4.35 -20.26 3.49
N TYR A 6 5.05 -19.61 2.57
CA TYR A 6 5.43 -18.20 2.68
C TYR A 6 4.43 -17.34 1.93
N LEU A 7 3.94 -16.29 2.59
CA LEU A 7 3.05 -15.30 2.01
C LEU A 7 3.73 -13.93 2.06
N SER A 8 3.96 -13.34 0.89
CA SER A 8 4.32 -11.93 0.79
C SER A 8 3.03 -11.11 0.69
N ILE A 9 2.82 -10.19 1.62
CA ILE A 9 1.65 -9.32 1.63
C ILE A 9 2.07 -7.88 1.96
N SER A 10 1.42 -6.92 1.31
CA SER A 10 1.62 -5.48 1.49
C SER A 10 0.25 -4.77 1.40
N CYS A 11 0.24 -3.44 1.27
CA CYS A 11 -0.99 -2.74 0.88
C CYS A 11 -1.41 -3.21 -0.52
N ASN A 12 -2.68 -3.57 -0.69
CA ASN A 12 -3.19 -4.06 -1.98
C ASN A 12 -3.54 -2.94 -2.98
N HIS A 13 -3.36 -1.66 -2.60
CA HIS A 13 -3.76 -0.49 -3.41
C HIS A 13 -5.14 -0.70 -4.06
N CYS A 14 -6.13 -1.06 -3.23
CA CYS A 14 -7.42 -1.59 -3.66
C CYS A 14 -8.13 -0.68 -4.66
N GLU A 15 -8.91 -1.31 -5.55
CA GLU A 15 -9.76 -0.58 -6.48
C GLU A 15 -10.78 0.31 -5.75
N ASP A 16 -11.41 -0.24 -4.71
CA ASP A 16 -12.35 0.43 -3.83
C ASP A 16 -11.83 0.47 -2.36
N PRO A 17 -10.94 1.41 -2.02
CA PRO A 17 -10.18 1.35 -0.78
C PRO A 17 -10.98 1.85 0.44
N ALA A 18 -11.38 0.93 1.31
CA ALA A 18 -12.10 1.22 2.56
C ALA A 18 -11.38 2.26 3.45
N CYS A 19 -10.05 2.25 3.48
CA CYS A 19 -9.24 3.18 4.26
C CYS A 19 -9.41 4.66 3.84
N THR A 20 -9.74 4.93 2.57
CA THR A 20 -9.98 6.30 2.07
C THR A 20 -11.36 6.79 2.48
N LYS A 21 -12.39 5.94 2.38
CA LYS A 21 -13.79 6.26 2.72
C LYS A 21 -14.01 6.68 4.17
N VAL A 22 -13.20 6.15 5.08
CA VAL A 22 -13.32 6.43 6.53
C VAL A 22 -12.38 7.54 7.00
N CYS A 23 -11.55 8.12 6.14
CA CYS A 23 -10.57 9.11 6.55
C CYS A 23 -11.23 10.49 6.70
N PRO A 24 -11.37 11.03 7.93
CA PRO A 24 -12.13 12.27 8.13
C PRO A 24 -11.39 13.51 7.64
N SER A 25 -10.05 13.49 7.54
CA SER A 25 -9.25 14.62 7.07
C SER A 25 -8.99 14.60 5.56
N GLY A 26 -9.39 13.54 4.84
CA GLY A 26 -9.03 13.35 3.43
C GLY A 26 -7.56 12.98 3.19
N ALA A 27 -6.76 12.75 4.23
CA ALA A 27 -5.34 12.40 4.07
C ALA A 27 -5.11 11.09 3.29
N MET A 28 -5.95 10.08 3.52
CA MET A 28 -5.93 8.84 2.74
C MET A 28 -6.70 9.04 1.43
N HIS A 29 -6.01 8.87 0.31
CA HIS A 29 -6.59 9.09 -1.03
C HIS A 29 -6.05 8.08 -2.04
N LYS A 30 -6.77 7.88 -3.14
CA LYS A 30 -6.32 7.13 -4.32
C LYS A 30 -5.88 8.14 -5.37
N ARG A 31 -4.66 8.00 -5.88
CA ARG A 31 -4.11 8.79 -6.98
C ARG A 31 -4.62 8.28 -8.33
N ASP A 32 -4.44 9.07 -9.37
CA ASP A 32 -4.85 8.73 -10.74
C ASP A 32 -4.09 7.53 -11.32
N ASP A 33 -2.87 7.29 -10.84
CA ASP A 33 -2.03 6.12 -11.17
C ASP A 33 -2.45 4.84 -10.40
N GLY A 34 -3.53 4.91 -9.62
CA GLY A 34 -4.09 3.79 -8.86
C GLY A 34 -3.46 3.59 -7.48
N PHE A 35 -2.37 4.28 -7.15
CA PHE A 35 -1.77 4.15 -5.81
C PHE A 35 -2.65 4.83 -4.75
N VAL A 36 -3.15 4.02 -3.83
CA VAL A 36 -3.67 4.52 -2.55
C VAL A 36 -2.49 5.02 -1.71
N VAL A 37 -2.51 6.23 -1.16
CA VAL A 37 -1.40 6.82 -0.38
C VAL A 37 -1.93 7.67 0.80
N VAL A 38 -1.03 8.12 1.67
CA VAL A 38 -1.33 9.03 2.78
C VAL A 38 -0.61 10.35 2.57
N ASN A 39 -1.34 11.46 2.64
CA ASN A 39 -0.74 12.78 2.78
C ASN A 39 -0.35 12.98 4.25
N GLU A 40 0.96 12.95 4.54
CA GLU A 40 1.51 13.06 5.90
C GLU A 40 1.25 14.44 6.52
N GLU A 41 1.16 15.51 5.71
CA GLU A 41 0.92 16.89 6.19
C GLU A 41 -0.53 17.11 6.65
N VAL A 42 -1.47 16.34 6.11
CA VAL A 42 -2.92 16.45 6.39
C VAL A 42 -3.39 15.40 7.40
N CYS A 43 -2.58 14.37 7.64
CA CYS A 43 -2.99 13.23 8.46
C CYS A 43 -3.01 13.58 9.95
N ILE A 44 -4.19 13.49 10.57
CA ILE A 44 -4.40 13.78 12.00
C ILE A 44 -4.18 12.56 12.93
N GLY A 45 -3.65 11.44 12.42
CA GLY A 45 -3.35 10.28 13.25
C GLY A 45 -4.53 9.53 13.88
N CYS A 46 -5.78 9.76 13.44
CA CYS A 46 -7.01 9.20 14.05
C CYS A 46 -7.15 7.66 13.98
N ARG A 47 -6.33 6.97 13.19
CA ARG A 47 -6.29 5.50 13.02
C ARG A 47 -7.55 4.86 12.41
N TYR A 48 -8.51 5.63 11.90
CA TYR A 48 -9.73 5.05 11.29
C TYR A 48 -9.41 4.19 10.07
N CYS A 49 -8.44 4.62 9.26
CA CYS A 49 -7.97 3.84 8.11
C CYS A 49 -7.38 2.48 8.50
N HIS A 50 -6.73 2.36 9.67
CA HIS A 50 -6.24 1.08 10.18
C HIS A 50 -7.41 0.18 10.58
N MET A 51 -8.37 0.70 11.36
CA MET A 51 -9.55 -0.06 11.80
C MET A 51 -10.42 -0.56 10.64
N ALA A 52 -10.50 0.20 9.54
CA ALA A 52 -11.30 -0.17 8.38
C ALA A 52 -10.58 -1.10 7.39
N CYS A 53 -9.23 -1.18 7.41
CA CYS A 53 -8.50 -1.95 6.41
C CYS A 53 -8.51 -3.45 6.77
N PRO A 54 -9.08 -4.33 5.93
CA PRO A 54 -9.15 -5.77 6.24
C PRO A 54 -7.78 -6.45 6.20
N TYR A 55 -6.77 -5.78 5.63
CA TYR A 55 -5.39 -6.28 5.53
C TYR A 55 -4.46 -5.68 6.59
N GLY A 56 -4.95 -4.77 7.44
CA GLY A 56 -4.13 -4.08 8.43
C GLY A 56 -2.98 -3.25 7.81
N ALA A 57 -3.09 -2.82 6.55
CA ALA A 57 -1.98 -2.19 5.85
C ALA A 57 -1.57 -0.80 6.41
N PRO A 58 -2.50 0.10 6.80
CA PRO A 58 -2.14 1.33 7.50
C PRO A 58 -1.69 1.08 8.93
N GLN A 59 -0.57 1.68 9.31
CA GLN A 59 0.03 1.57 10.64
C GLN A 59 0.32 2.97 11.19
N TYR A 60 0.19 3.17 12.50
CA TYR A 60 0.45 4.47 13.12
C TYR A 60 1.94 4.62 13.41
N ASN A 61 2.56 5.70 12.93
CA ASN A 61 3.94 6.03 13.26
C ASN A 61 3.95 7.02 14.43
N ALA A 62 4.30 6.54 15.63
CA ALA A 62 4.32 7.35 16.84
C ALA A 62 5.36 8.47 16.82
N ALA A 63 6.48 8.29 16.13
CA ALA A 63 7.52 9.32 16.02
C ALA A 63 7.09 10.47 15.11
N LYS A 64 6.34 10.16 14.04
CA LYS A 64 5.85 11.19 13.10
C LYS A 64 4.47 11.77 13.48
N GLY A 65 3.70 11.08 14.31
CA GLY A 65 2.37 11.54 14.74
C GLY A 65 1.23 11.26 13.76
N HIS A 66 1.47 10.49 12.70
CA HIS A 66 0.48 10.21 11.66
C HIS A 66 0.52 8.76 11.18
N MET A 67 -0.43 8.40 10.32
CA MET A 67 -0.50 7.07 9.70
C MET A 67 0.54 6.94 8.59
N THR A 68 1.08 5.75 8.40
CA THR A 68 1.98 5.35 7.30
C THR A 68 1.52 4.02 6.72
N LYS A 69 1.94 3.71 5.49
CA LYS A 69 1.68 2.42 4.80
C LYS A 69 2.59 2.29 3.59
N CYS A 70 2.62 1.10 2.98
CA CYS A 70 3.17 0.92 1.64
C CYS A 70 2.53 1.93 0.67
N ASP A 71 3.37 2.61 -0.08
CA ASP A 71 3.04 3.63 -1.06
C ASP A 71 3.14 3.10 -2.50
N GLY A 72 3.49 1.82 -2.67
CA GLY A 72 3.73 1.20 -3.97
C GLY A 72 5.05 1.62 -4.61
N CYS A 73 5.93 2.29 -3.85
CA CYS A 73 7.13 2.95 -4.35
C CYS A 73 6.82 3.88 -5.53
N TYR A 74 5.76 4.68 -5.44
CA TYR A 74 5.28 5.50 -6.57
C TYR A 74 6.38 6.39 -7.17
N ASP A 75 7.33 6.89 -6.36
CA ASP A 75 8.47 7.67 -6.85
C ASP A 75 9.40 6.85 -7.75
N ARG A 76 9.68 5.59 -7.37
CA ARG A 76 10.47 4.67 -8.22
C ARG A 76 9.74 4.35 -9.52
N VAL A 77 8.42 4.12 -9.42
CA VAL A 77 7.59 3.78 -10.56
C VAL A 77 7.50 4.96 -11.54
N ALA A 78 7.45 6.20 -11.04
CA ALA A 78 7.52 7.40 -11.88
C ALA A 78 8.86 7.52 -12.65
N GLU A 79 9.95 6.96 -12.12
CA GLU A 79 11.24 6.85 -12.81
C GLU A 79 11.36 5.61 -13.73
N GLY A 80 10.27 4.86 -13.93
CA GLY A 80 10.27 3.63 -14.74
C GLY A 80 10.94 2.43 -14.05
N LYS A 81 11.22 2.51 -12.74
CA LYS A 81 11.78 1.41 -11.95
C LYS A 81 10.66 0.58 -11.32
N LYS A 82 10.93 -0.70 -11.04
CA LYS A 82 9.99 -1.53 -10.26
C LYS A 82 9.96 -1.11 -8.79
N PRO A 83 8.87 -1.41 -8.06
CA PRO A 83 8.85 -1.29 -6.61
C PRO A 83 10.00 -2.09 -5.99
N ILE A 84 10.57 -1.57 -4.90
CA ILE A 84 11.82 -2.13 -4.37
C ILE A 84 11.67 -3.59 -3.94
N CYS A 85 10.52 -3.97 -3.37
CA CYS A 85 10.25 -5.35 -2.97
C CYS A 85 10.19 -6.33 -4.15
N VAL A 86 9.77 -5.84 -5.33
CA VAL A 86 9.70 -6.63 -6.57
C VAL A 86 11.09 -6.76 -7.16
N GLU A 87 11.81 -5.65 -7.30
CA GLU A 87 13.18 -5.63 -7.85
C GLU A 87 14.15 -6.45 -6.99
N SER A 88 14.01 -6.39 -5.67
CA SER A 88 14.89 -7.11 -4.74
C SER A 88 14.50 -8.58 -4.53
N CYS A 89 13.42 -9.08 -5.14
CA CYS A 89 12.93 -10.43 -4.88
C CYS A 89 13.92 -11.48 -5.44
N PRO A 90 14.67 -12.20 -4.58
CA PRO A 90 15.75 -13.08 -5.06
C PRO A 90 15.22 -14.28 -5.85
N LEU A 91 14.00 -14.71 -5.53
CA LEU A 91 13.33 -15.83 -6.19
C LEU A 91 12.51 -15.40 -7.40
N ARG A 92 12.42 -14.09 -7.70
CA ARG A 92 11.55 -13.53 -8.75
C ARG A 92 10.09 -14.01 -8.62
N ALA A 93 9.63 -14.17 -7.37
CA ALA A 93 8.27 -14.57 -7.05
C ALA A 93 7.26 -13.41 -7.11
N LEU A 94 7.76 -12.18 -7.22
CA LEU A 94 6.97 -10.96 -7.29
C LEU A 94 7.16 -10.32 -8.66
N ASP A 95 6.09 -9.74 -9.22
CA ASP A 95 6.15 -8.92 -10.42
C ASP A 95 5.26 -7.67 -10.26
N PHE A 96 5.44 -6.71 -11.17
CA PHE A 96 4.72 -5.43 -11.16
C PHE A 96 4.48 -4.94 -12.58
N GLY A 97 3.24 -4.49 -12.84
CA GLY A 97 2.80 -3.96 -14.11
C GLY A 97 1.28 -3.74 -14.12
N PRO A 98 0.74 -3.24 -15.25
CA PRO A 98 -0.70 -3.15 -15.47
C PRO A 98 -1.38 -4.51 -15.25
N ILE A 99 -2.53 -4.50 -14.58
CA ILE A 99 -3.21 -5.74 -14.15
C ILE A 99 -3.64 -6.62 -15.33
N ASP A 100 -3.97 -6.01 -16.46
CA ASP A 100 -4.33 -6.66 -17.72
C ASP A 100 -3.14 -7.33 -18.41
N GLU A 101 -1.92 -6.85 -18.16
CA GLU A 101 -0.70 -7.49 -18.61
C GLU A 101 -0.31 -8.66 -17.70
N LEU A 102 -0.43 -8.50 -16.38
CA LEU A 102 -0.06 -9.52 -15.38
C LEU A 102 -1.00 -10.73 -15.34
N ARG A 103 -2.22 -10.61 -15.84
CA ARG A 103 -3.23 -11.68 -15.86
C ARG A 103 -3.22 -12.55 -17.11
N LYS A 104 -2.31 -12.29 -18.05
CA LYS A 104 -2.11 -13.11 -19.25
C LYS A 104 -1.28 -14.34 -18.90
#